data_AF-A0A9X9LHS2-F1
#
_entry.id   AF-A0A9X9LHS2-F1
#
_cell.length_a   1.000
_cell.length_b   1.000
_cell.length_c   1.000
_cell.angle_alpha   90.00
_cell.angle_beta   90.00
_cell.angle_gamma   90.00
#
_symmetry.space_group_name_H-M   'P 1'
#
loop_
_entity.id
_entity.type
_entity.pdbx_description
1 polymer ?
#
loop_
_entity_poly.entity_id
_entity_poly.type
_entity_poly.pdbx_seq_one_letter_code
_entity_poly.pdbx_strand_id
1 'polypeptide(L)'
;MAQVLHQIDVAWFNESWLSRIKEDIGDNWRIKASNLKKVLQGIMSYYSEFLGQQISEELIPDLNQITECSDSVELGRLLQLILGCAVNCEKKQEHIQNIMTLEESVQHVVMTAIQELMSKEILSSPTNDAVGELEQQLKRALEELQEALAEKEELRQRCQELDMQVTALQDEKNSLVSENEMINEKLDQLDGSFDDPNTVVAKKYFHAQLQLEQLQEENFR
;
A
#
# COMPACT_ATOMS: atom_id res chain seq x y z
N MET A 1 -19.35 -34.86 -16.21
CA MET A 1 -19.58 -33.76 -15.24
C MET A 1 -20.76 -34.06 -14.32
N ALA A 2 -22.01 -34.07 -14.80
CA ALA A 2 -23.17 -34.33 -13.93
C ALA A 2 -23.10 -35.68 -13.20
N GLN A 3 -22.70 -36.75 -13.90
CA GLN A 3 -22.48 -38.07 -13.28
C GLN A 3 -21.39 -38.04 -12.20
N VAL A 4 -20.36 -37.21 -12.37
CA VAL A 4 -19.28 -37.07 -11.37
C VAL A 4 -19.80 -36.37 -10.12
N LEU A 5 -20.59 -35.30 -10.28
CA LEU A 5 -21.26 -34.63 -9.15
C LEU A 5 -22.18 -35.58 -8.38
N HIS A 6 -22.94 -36.42 -9.08
CA HIS A 6 -23.74 -37.48 -8.46
C HIS A 6 -22.89 -38.45 -7.63
N GLN A 7 -21.71 -38.85 -8.12
CA GLN A 7 -20.80 -39.73 -7.37
C GLN A 7 -20.16 -39.05 -6.16
N ILE A 8 -19.84 -37.75 -6.27
CA ILE A 8 -19.26 -36.94 -5.18
C ILE A 8 -20.23 -36.90 -4.00
N ASP A 9 -21.50 -36.59 -4.28
CA ASP A 9 -22.52 -36.46 -3.24
C ASP A 9 -23.90 -36.85 -3.77
N VAL A 10 -24.26 -38.13 -3.59
CA VAL A 10 -25.53 -38.70 -4.04
C VAL A 10 -26.72 -38.07 -3.29
N ALA A 11 -26.52 -37.59 -2.06
CA ALA A 11 -27.60 -37.01 -1.26
C ALA A 11 -28.02 -35.66 -1.87
N TRP A 12 -27.05 -34.85 -2.27
CA TRP A 12 -27.30 -33.56 -2.92
C TRP A 12 -27.64 -33.71 -4.41
N PHE A 13 -26.73 -34.31 -5.18
CA PHE A 13 -26.85 -34.47 -6.62
C PHE A 13 -27.60 -35.76 -6.98
N ASN A 14 -28.77 -35.99 -6.38
CA ASN A 14 -29.52 -37.23 -6.49
C ASN A 14 -30.05 -37.56 -7.91
N GLU A 15 -30.66 -38.74 -8.08
CA GLU A 15 -31.21 -39.20 -9.36
C GLU A 15 -32.27 -38.23 -9.96
N SER A 16 -33.03 -37.53 -9.11
CA SER A 16 -34.02 -36.55 -9.57
C SER A 16 -33.38 -35.28 -10.13
N TRP A 17 -32.20 -34.92 -9.66
CA TRP A 17 -31.39 -33.86 -10.26
C TRP A 17 -30.72 -34.35 -11.55
N LEU A 18 -30.08 -35.53 -11.51
CA LEU A 18 -29.34 -36.09 -12.62
C LEU A 18 -30.23 -36.35 -13.85
N SER A 19 -31.46 -36.82 -13.65
CA SER A 19 -32.45 -37.06 -14.72
C SER A 19 -32.85 -35.79 -15.50
N ARG A 20 -32.54 -34.59 -15.00
CA ARG A 20 -32.77 -33.31 -15.71
C ARG A 20 -31.71 -33.06 -16.79
N ILE A 21 -30.61 -33.80 -16.76
CA ILE A 21 -29.52 -33.73 -17.73
C ILE A 21 -29.86 -34.66 -18.88
N LYS A 22 -29.93 -34.11 -20.11
CA LYS A 22 -30.22 -34.93 -21.29
C LYS A 22 -28.98 -35.67 -21.75
N GLU A 23 -29.11 -36.97 -21.97
CA GLU A 23 -28.10 -37.84 -22.57
C GLU A 23 -28.29 -37.93 -24.10
N ASP A 24 -27.32 -38.51 -24.80
CA ASP A 24 -27.36 -38.77 -26.26
C ASP A 24 -27.66 -37.55 -27.15
N ILE A 25 -27.08 -36.42 -26.80
CA ILE A 25 -27.40 -35.10 -27.40
C ILE A 25 -26.63 -34.82 -28.71
N GLY A 26 -25.69 -35.68 -29.09
CA GLY A 26 -24.83 -35.50 -30.27
C GLY A 26 -24.16 -34.13 -30.30
N ASP A 27 -24.28 -33.43 -31.44
CA ASP A 27 -23.74 -32.08 -31.65
C ASP A 27 -24.73 -30.95 -31.40
N ASN A 28 -25.82 -31.24 -30.68
CA ASN A 28 -26.79 -30.20 -30.34
C ASN A 28 -26.25 -29.27 -29.24
N TRP A 29 -25.55 -28.21 -29.67
CA TRP A 29 -24.92 -27.23 -28.78
C TRP A 29 -25.91 -26.55 -27.83
N ARG A 30 -27.18 -26.36 -28.25
CA ARG A 30 -28.22 -25.77 -27.37
C ARG A 30 -28.54 -26.68 -26.20
N ILE A 31 -28.59 -28.00 -26.42
CA ILE A 31 -28.80 -28.95 -25.33
C ILE A 31 -27.53 -29.04 -24.46
N LYS A 32 -26.33 -29.02 -25.06
CA LYS A 32 -25.06 -28.92 -24.30
C LYS A 32 -25.08 -27.70 -23.36
N ALA A 33 -25.44 -26.52 -23.87
CA ALA A 33 -25.53 -25.29 -23.08
C ALA A 33 -26.57 -25.39 -21.96
N SER A 34 -27.75 -25.97 -22.25
CA SER A 34 -28.78 -26.20 -21.23
C SER A 34 -28.31 -27.15 -20.13
N ASN A 35 -27.59 -28.21 -20.48
CA ASN A 35 -27.05 -29.16 -19.51
C ASN A 35 -25.96 -28.51 -18.65
N LEU A 36 -25.02 -27.76 -19.25
CA LEU A 36 -23.97 -27.06 -18.52
C LEU A 36 -24.55 -26.01 -17.55
N LYS A 37 -25.61 -25.30 -17.95
CA LYS A 37 -26.33 -24.37 -17.06
C LYS A 37 -26.87 -25.06 -15.81
N LYS A 38 -27.46 -26.26 -15.96
CA LYS A 38 -27.96 -27.04 -14.82
C LYS A 38 -26.83 -27.56 -13.92
N VAL A 39 -25.71 -27.96 -14.53
CA VAL A 39 -24.50 -28.38 -13.80
C VAL A 39 -23.96 -27.23 -12.97
N LEU A 40 -23.71 -26.08 -13.59
CA LEU A 40 -23.19 -24.90 -12.90
C LEU A 40 -24.14 -24.42 -11.80
N GLN A 41 -25.45 -24.38 -12.07
CA GLN A 41 -26.45 -24.03 -11.06
C GLN A 41 -26.44 -25.00 -9.87
N GLY A 42 -26.34 -26.31 -10.13
CA GLY A 42 -26.24 -27.32 -9.07
C GLY A 42 -24.99 -27.15 -8.21
N ILE A 43 -23.85 -26.85 -8.83
CA ILE A 43 -22.59 -26.55 -8.14
C ILE A 43 -22.73 -25.29 -7.28
N MET A 44 -23.25 -24.20 -7.86
CA MET A 44 -23.44 -22.94 -7.13
C MET A 44 -24.34 -23.14 -5.90
N SER A 45 -25.47 -23.83 -6.04
CA SER A 45 -26.34 -24.18 -4.91
C SER A 45 -25.63 -25.04 -3.87
N TYR A 46 -24.81 -26.01 -4.28
CA TYR A 46 -24.03 -26.83 -3.34
C TYR A 46 -23.07 -25.98 -2.52
N TYR A 47 -22.34 -25.09 -3.18
CA TYR A 47 -21.44 -24.16 -2.51
C TYR A 47 -22.18 -23.25 -1.52
N SER A 48 -23.27 -22.62 -1.94
CA SER A 48 -23.97 -21.66 -1.10
C SER A 48 -24.76 -22.31 0.04
N GLU A 49 -25.46 -23.42 -0.24
CA GLU A 49 -26.44 -23.99 0.70
C GLU A 49 -25.85 -25.10 1.57
N PHE A 50 -24.95 -25.93 1.02
CA PHE A 50 -24.34 -27.04 1.74
C PHE A 50 -22.99 -26.65 2.36
N LEU A 51 -22.10 -26.02 1.58
CA LEU A 51 -20.78 -25.60 2.07
C LEU A 51 -20.80 -24.25 2.81
N GLY A 52 -21.84 -23.43 2.62
CA GLY A 52 -21.94 -22.10 3.21
C GLY A 52 -20.91 -21.11 2.65
N GLN A 53 -20.45 -21.33 1.42
CA GLN A 53 -19.39 -20.57 0.76
C GLN A 53 -19.92 -19.87 -0.50
N GLN A 54 -19.38 -18.69 -0.80
CA GLN A 54 -19.65 -18.00 -2.06
C GLN A 54 -18.49 -18.20 -3.03
N ILE A 55 -18.83 -18.46 -4.29
CA ILE A 55 -17.86 -18.57 -5.38
C ILE A 55 -17.61 -17.16 -5.93
N SER A 56 -16.34 -16.74 -5.98
CA SER A 56 -15.96 -15.47 -6.61
C SER A 56 -16.35 -15.44 -8.09
N GLU A 57 -16.81 -14.28 -8.58
CA GLU A 57 -17.24 -14.11 -9.98
C GLU A 57 -16.15 -14.51 -10.99
N GLU A 58 -14.87 -14.33 -10.65
CA GLU A 58 -13.73 -14.70 -11.49
C GLU A 58 -13.61 -16.21 -11.76
N LEU A 59 -14.17 -17.03 -10.87
CA LEU A 59 -14.14 -18.49 -10.96
C LEU A 59 -15.37 -19.05 -11.67
N ILE A 60 -16.38 -18.22 -11.94
CA ILE A 60 -17.60 -18.63 -12.64
C ILE A 60 -17.28 -18.75 -14.14
N PRO A 61 -17.42 -19.95 -14.74
CA PRO A 61 -17.07 -20.16 -16.15
C PRO A 61 -18.09 -19.54 -17.11
N ASP A 62 -17.63 -18.98 -18.22
CA ASP A 62 -18.51 -18.58 -19.33
C ASP A 62 -18.94 -19.82 -20.14
N LEU A 63 -20.14 -20.28 -19.86
CA LEU A 63 -20.72 -21.47 -20.50
C LEU A 63 -20.88 -21.31 -22.01
N ASN A 64 -21.03 -20.09 -22.54
CA ASN A 64 -21.17 -19.88 -23.99
C ASN A 64 -19.85 -20.17 -24.69
N GLN A 65 -18.72 -19.75 -24.12
CA GLN A 65 -17.39 -20.06 -24.66
C GLN A 65 -17.11 -21.57 -24.67
N ILE A 66 -17.58 -22.30 -23.65
CA ILE A 66 -17.48 -23.76 -23.63
C ILE A 66 -18.29 -24.39 -24.79
N THR A 67 -19.50 -23.90 -25.04
CA THR A 67 -20.38 -24.54 -26.03
C THR A 67 -20.20 -24.09 -27.48
N GLU A 68 -19.81 -22.83 -27.70
CA GLU A 68 -19.70 -22.24 -29.04
C GLU A 68 -18.26 -22.27 -29.54
N CYS A 69 -17.29 -22.00 -28.65
CA CYS A 69 -15.87 -21.89 -28.99
C CYS A 69 -15.06 -23.14 -28.59
N SER A 70 -15.66 -24.08 -27.85
CA SER A 70 -14.93 -25.21 -27.24
C SER A 70 -13.73 -24.76 -26.40
N ASP A 71 -13.89 -23.66 -25.67
CA ASP A 71 -12.83 -23.06 -24.87
C ASP A 71 -12.40 -23.99 -23.71
N SER A 72 -11.13 -24.40 -23.72
CA SER A 72 -10.58 -25.31 -22.71
C SER A 72 -10.31 -24.65 -21.36
N VAL A 73 -10.12 -23.34 -21.32
CA VAL A 73 -9.88 -22.57 -20.09
C VAL A 73 -11.17 -22.47 -19.30
N GLU A 74 -12.28 -22.10 -19.95
CA GLU A 74 -13.60 -22.05 -19.30
C GLU A 74 -14.08 -23.45 -18.88
N LEU A 75 -13.77 -24.47 -19.68
CA LEU A 75 -14.00 -25.87 -19.30
C LEU A 75 -13.18 -26.25 -18.05
N GLY A 76 -11.92 -25.81 -17.99
CA GLY A 76 -11.03 -25.99 -16.84
C GLY A 76 -11.60 -25.38 -15.56
N ARG A 77 -12.12 -24.15 -15.63
CA ARG A 77 -12.81 -23.49 -14.49
C ARG A 77 -14.03 -24.29 -14.02
N LEU A 78 -14.85 -24.80 -14.93
CA LEU A 78 -15.99 -25.64 -14.55
C LEU A 78 -15.56 -26.94 -13.87
N LEU A 79 -14.48 -27.58 -14.35
CA LEU A 79 -13.91 -28.77 -13.74
C LEU A 79 -13.29 -28.46 -12.36
N GLN A 80 -12.65 -27.30 -12.21
CA GLN A 80 -12.11 -26.82 -10.94
C GLN A 80 -13.22 -26.69 -9.90
N LEU A 81 -14.38 -26.12 -10.22
CA LEU A 81 -15.50 -26.06 -9.28
C LEU A 81 -16.00 -27.46 -8.86
N ILE A 82 -16.03 -28.44 -9.78
CA ILE A 82 -16.39 -29.83 -9.46
C ILE A 82 -15.35 -30.46 -8.51
N LEU A 83 -14.06 -30.22 -8.76
CA LEU A 83 -12.98 -30.63 -7.86
C LEU A 83 -13.15 -30.01 -6.47
N GLY A 84 -13.52 -28.74 -6.42
CA GLY A 84 -13.86 -28.03 -5.18
C GLY A 84 -15.00 -28.68 -4.40
N CYS A 85 -16.06 -29.13 -5.08
CA CYS A 85 -17.10 -29.96 -4.44
C CYS A 85 -16.51 -31.27 -3.88
N ALA A 86 -15.66 -31.96 -4.64
CA ALA A 86 -15.10 -33.25 -4.23
C ALA A 86 -14.19 -33.16 -2.98
N VAL A 87 -13.41 -32.08 -2.83
CA VAL A 87 -12.50 -31.90 -1.69
C VAL A 87 -13.16 -31.28 -0.46
N ASN A 88 -14.40 -30.79 -0.60
CA ASN A 88 -15.19 -30.22 0.49
C ASN A 88 -16.41 -31.05 0.91
N CYS A 89 -16.77 -32.10 0.17
CA CYS A 89 -17.89 -32.98 0.52
C CYS A 89 -17.61 -33.85 1.76
N GLU A 90 -18.63 -34.57 2.23
CA GLU A 90 -18.49 -35.50 3.37
C GLU A 90 -17.42 -36.58 3.15
N LYS A 91 -17.32 -37.08 1.90
CA LYS A 91 -16.35 -38.11 1.48
C LYS A 91 -15.02 -37.54 1.00
N LYS A 92 -14.71 -36.27 1.30
CA LYS A 92 -13.50 -35.60 0.83
C LYS A 92 -12.20 -36.38 1.04
N GLN A 93 -12.09 -37.15 2.12
CA GLN A 93 -10.90 -37.95 2.40
C GLN A 93 -10.63 -39.00 1.33
N GLU A 94 -11.67 -39.64 0.78
CA GLU A 94 -11.54 -40.62 -0.30
C GLU A 94 -11.04 -39.95 -1.60
N HIS A 95 -11.61 -38.79 -1.94
CA HIS A 95 -11.21 -38.03 -3.12
C HIS A 95 -9.78 -37.49 -2.99
N ILE A 96 -9.39 -36.98 -1.82
CA ILE A 96 -8.03 -36.52 -1.54
C ILE A 96 -7.04 -37.69 -1.64
N GLN A 97 -7.38 -38.86 -1.09
CA GLN A 97 -6.55 -40.06 -1.21
C GLN A 97 -6.36 -40.46 -2.68
N ASN A 98 -7.42 -40.37 -3.51
CA ASN A 98 -7.32 -40.65 -4.94
C ASN A 98 -6.37 -39.65 -5.64
N ILE A 99 -6.45 -38.36 -5.31
CA ILE A 99 -5.52 -37.34 -5.82
C ILE A 99 -4.07 -37.71 -5.51
N MET A 100 -3.80 -38.18 -4.27
CA MET A 100 -2.46 -38.58 -3.84
C MET A 100 -1.90 -39.82 -4.56
N THR A 101 -2.71 -40.55 -5.33
CA THR A 101 -2.25 -41.67 -6.17
C THR A 101 -1.95 -41.27 -7.62
N LEU A 102 -2.27 -40.03 -8.01
CA LEU A 102 -1.95 -39.49 -9.33
C LEU A 102 -0.46 -39.21 -9.48
N GLU A 103 -0.01 -38.95 -10.71
CA GLU A 103 1.35 -38.49 -10.98
C GLU A 103 1.62 -37.12 -10.32
N GLU A 104 2.84 -36.90 -9.83
CA GLU A 104 3.24 -35.66 -9.13
C GLU A 104 2.94 -34.39 -9.94
N SER A 105 3.17 -34.43 -11.25
CA SER A 105 2.85 -33.34 -12.17
C SER A 105 1.36 -32.98 -12.15
N VAL A 106 0.48 -33.99 -12.10
CA VAL A 106 -0.97 -33.83 -12.02
C VAL A 106 -1.40 -33.37 -10.62
N GLN A 107 -0.81 -33.95 -9.57
CA GLN A 107 -1.07 -33.54 -8.19
C GLN A 107 -0.79 -32.05 -8.00
N HIS A 108 0.31 -31.54 -8.57
CA HIS A 108 0.66 -30.13 -8.47
C HIS A 108 -0.41 -29.24 -9.13
N VAL A 109 -0.86 -29.57 -10.34
CA VAL A 109 -1.93 -28.82 -11.03
C VAL A 109 -3.23 -28.83 -10.21
N VAL A 110 -3.62 -29.99 -9.68
CA VAL A 110 -4.80 -30.14 -8.83
C VAL A 110 -4.67 -29.32 -7.54
N MET A 111 -3.50 -29.33 -6.91
CA MET A 111 -3.21 -28.55 -5.71
C MET A 111 -3.31 -27.05 -5.97
N THR A 112 -2.75 -26.56 -7.08
CA THR A 112 -2.89 -25.15 -7.49
C THR A 112 -4.35 -24.77 -7.70
N ALA A 113 -5.13 -25.64 -8.37
CA ALA A 113 -6.55 -25.40 -8.59
C ALA A 113 -7.36 -25.33 -7.28
N ILE A 114 -7.05 -26.19 -6.30
CA ILE A 114 -7.66 -26.15 -4.96
C ILE A 114 -7.23 -24.90 -4.20
N GLN A 115 -5.96 -24.52 -4.26
CA GLN A 115 -5.48 -23.31 -3.60
C GLN A 115 -6.11 -22.05 -4.16
N GLU A 116 -6.34 -21.98 -5.48
CA GLU A 116 -7.03 -20.84 -6.09
C GLU A 116 -8.50 -20.77 -5.63
N LEU A 117 -9.18 -21.91 -5.52
CA LEU A 117 -10.52 -21.98 -4.93
C LEU A 117 -10.51 -21.46 -3.51
N MET A 118 -9.69 -22.02 -2.63
CA MET A 118 -9.67 -21.65 -1.21
C MET A 118 -9.23 -20.20 -0.99
N SER A 119 -8.26 -19.68 -1.75
CA SER A 119 -7.79 -18.30 -1.58
C SER A 119 -8.82 -17.26 -2.03
N LYS A 120 -9.61 -17.57 -3.06
CA LYS A 120 -10.70 -16.70 -3.54
C LYS A 120 -12.05 -16.98 -2.84
N GLU A 121 -12.18 -18.11 -2.13
CA GLU A 121 -13.31 -18.49 -1.26
C GLU A 121 -13.20 -17.89 0.16
N ILE A 122 -12.09 -17.22 0.53
CA ILE A 122 -11.96 -16.43 1.80
C ILE A 122 -12.78 -15.11 1.72
N LEU A 123 -13.96 -15.17 1.13
CA LEU A 123 -15.14 -14.41 1.56
C LEU A 123 -16.09 -15.39 2.26
N SER A 124 -15.60 -16.15 3.23
CA SER A 124 -16.49 -16.77 4.21
C SER A 124 -17.32 -15.65 4.82
N SER A 125 -18.64 -15.71 4.67
CA SER A 125 -19.61 -14.89 5.41
C SER A 125 -19.05 -14.63 6.80
N PRO A 126 -18.67 -13.39 7.16
CA PRO A 126 -18.12 -13.19 8.46
C PRO A 126 -19.26 -13.48 9.42
N THR A 127 -19.01 -14.34 10.40
CA THR A 127 -19.86 -14.40 11.59
C THR A 127 -20.07 -12.95 12.05
N ASN A 128 -21.26 -12.58 12.53
CA ASN A 128 -21.54 -11.19 12.94
C ASN A 128 -20.46 -10.63 13.90
N ASP A 129 -19.76 -11.51 14.63
CA ASP A 129 -18.60 -11.18 15.47
C ASP A 129 -17.35 -10.75 14.66
N ALA A 130 -17.04 -11.38 13.52
CA ALA A 130 -15.92 -11.01 12.66
C ALA A 130 -16.19 -9.72 11.86
N VAL A 131 -17.44 -9.46 11.46
CA VAL A 131 -17.82 -8.14 10.91
C VAL A 131 -17.62 -7.05 11.96
N GLY A 132 -18.09 -7.27 13.18
CA GLY A 132 -17.96 -6.32 14.28
C GLY A 132 -16.50 -6.05 14.65
N GLU A 133 -15.65 -7.08 14.64
CA GLU A 133 -14.22 -6.92 14.89
C GLU A 133 -13.51 -6.13 13.78
N LEU A 134 -13.89 -6.37 12.51
CA LEU A 134 -13.35 -5.62 11.37
C LEU A 134 -13.83 -4.16 11.38
N GLU A 135 -15.09 -3.89 11.71
CA GLU A 135 -15.62 -2.53 11.89
C GLU A 135 -14.91 -1.81 13.04
N GLN A 136 -14.62 -2.52 14.14
CA GLN A 136 -13.90 -1.95 15.27
C GLN A 136 -12.42 -1.68 14.93
N GLN A 137 -11.76 -2.55 14.16
CA GLN A 137 -10.42 -2.30 13.65
C GLN A 137 -10.39 -1.13 12.67
N LEU A 138 -11.38 -1.03 11.77
CA LEU A 138 -11.51 0.09 10.84
C LEU A 138 -11.70 1.41 11.59
N LYS A 139 -12.53 1.41 12.63
CA LYS A 139 -12.74 2.58 13.48
C LYS A 139 -11.46 3.02 14.19
N ARG A 140 -10.70 2.08 14.77
CA ARG A 140 -9.40 2.37 15.40
C ARG A 140 -8.40 2.93 14.39
N ALA A 141 -8.30 2.32 13.21
CA ALA A 141 -7.40 2.80 12.16
C ALA A 141 -7.77 4.22 11.67
N LEU A 142 -9.06 4.56 11.62
CA LEU A 142 -9.51 5.91 11.31
C LEU A 142 -9.17 6.92 12.41
N GLU A 143 -9.30 6.53 13.68
CA GLU A 143 -8.90 7.35 14.83
C GLU A 143 -7.38 7.59 14.83
N GLU A 144 -6.58 6.54 14.65
CA GLU A 144 -5.11 6.63 14.52
C GLU A 144 -4.69 7.51 13.32
N LEU A 145 -5.39 7.39 12.19
CA LEU A 145 -5.13 8.24 11.02
C LEU A 145 -5.45 9.72 11.31
N GLN A 146 -6.54 10.01 12.02
CA GLN A 146 -6.88 11.38 12.43
C GLN A 146 -5.83 11.96 13.39
N GLU A 147 -5.37 11.16 14.37
CA GLU A 147 -4.32 11.57 15.30
C GLU A 147 -3.00 11.86 14.57
N ALA A 148 -2.57 10.96 13.68
CA ALA A 148 -1.37 11.16 12.86
C ALA A 148 -1.47 12.39 11.95
N LEU A 149 -2.66 12.69 11.41
CA LEU A 149 -2.90 13.90 10.62
C LEU A 149 -2.81 15.17 11.48
N ALA A 150 -3.30 15.13 12.72
CA ALA A 150 -3.19 16.26 13.65
C ALA A 150 -1.73 16.51 14.05
N GLU A 151 -0.97 15.46 14.41
CA GLU A 151 0.46 15.56 14.72
C GLU A 151 1.27 16.11 13.54
N LYS A 152 0.95 15.64 12.32
CA LYS A 152 1.59 16.14 11.09
C LYS A 152 1.36 17.64 10.90
N GLU A 153 0.16 18.14 11.19
CA GLU A 153 -0.15 19.56 11.07
C GLU A 153 0.57 20.39 12.14
N GLU A 154 0.65 19.90 13.37
CA GLU A 154 1.41 20.55 14.45
C GLU A 154 2.91 20.64 14.10
N LEU A 155 3.51 19.54 13.64
CA LEU A 155 4.90 19.53 13.19
C LEU A 155 5.13 20.50 12.01
N ARG A 156 4.18 20.58 11.08
CA ARG A 156 4.25 21.51 9.96
C ARG A 156 4.25 22.97 10.45
N GLN A 157 3.39 23.32 11.39
CA GLN A 157 3.36 24.66 11.98
C GLN A 157 4.68 24.97 12.69
N ARG A 158 5.24 24.01 13.43
CA ARG A 158 6.52 24.18 14.11
C ARG A 158 7.68 24.39 13.14
N CYS A 159 7.70 23.66 12.02
CA CYS A 159 8.69 23.89 10.97
C CYS A 159 8.58 25.30 10.38
N GLN A 160 7.36 25.78 10.09
CA GLN A 160 7.15 27.15 9.58
C GLN A 160 7.63 28.22 10.58
N GLU A 161 7.39 28.02 11.86
CA GLU A 161 7.86 28.94 12.91
C GLU A 161 9.39 28.98 13.00
N LEU A 162 10.04 27.81 12.90
CA LEU A 162 11.50 27.71 12.87
C LEU A 162 12.09 28.38 11.61
N ASP A 163 11.50 28.18 10.43
CA ASP A 163 11.93 28.82 9.19
C ASP A 163 11.86 30.35 9.30
N MET A 164 10.80 30.88 9.94
CA MET A 164 10.67 32.31 10.18
C MET A 164 11.74 32.84 11.15
N GLN A 165 12.06 32.10 12.23
CA GLN A 165 13.14 32.47 13.15
C GLN A 165 14.51 32.43 12.47
N VAL A 166 14.79 31.42 11.65
CA VAL A 166 16.03 31.32 10.88
C VAL A 166 16.17 32.51 9.94
N THR A 167 15.10 32.90 9.26
CA THR A 167 15.09 34.08 8.38
C THR A 167 15.41 35.35 9.16
N ALA A 168 14.74 35.58 10.29
CA ALA A 168 14.97 36.77 11.12
C ALA A 168 16.41 36.85 11.66
N LEU A 169 16.96 35.73 12.15
CA LEU A 169 18.34 35.66 12.63
C LEU A 169 19.35 35.89 11.49
N GLN A 170 19.04 35.41 10.28
CA GLN A 170 19.88 35.63 9.11
C GLN A 170 19.92 37.12 8.73
N ASP A 171 18.80 37.81 8.80
CA ASP A 171 18.71 39.26 8.53
C ASP A 171 19.46 40.08 9.58
N GLU A 172 19.34 39.72 10.87
CA GLU A 172 20.09 40.36 11.96
C GLU A 172 21.60 40.12 11.80
N LYS A 173 22.00 38.88 11.50
CA LYS A 173 23.40 38.55 11.20
C LYS A 173 23.94 39.39 10.05
N ASN A 174 23.20 39.51 8.95
CA ASN A 174 23.63 40.31 7.80
C ASN A 174 23.77 41.80 8.17
N SER A 175 22.85 42.33 8.99
CA SER A 175 22.91 43.71 9.48
C SER A 175 24.15 43.95 10.36
N LEU A 176 24.43 43.04 11.30
CA LEU A 176 25.60 43.11 12.17
C LEU A 176 26.92 42.93 11.40
N VAL A 177 26.94 42.10 10.36
CA VAL A 177 28.11 41.95 9.47
C VAL A 177 28.37 43.27 8.75
N SER A 178 27.34 43.90 8.19
CA SER A 178 27.49 45.20 7.50
C SER A 178 27.95 46.31 8.46
N GLU A 179 27.43 46.34 9.69
CA GLU A 179 27.88 47.30 10.71
C GLU A 179 29.36 47.06 11.09
N ASN A 180 29.76 45.80 11.27
CA ASN A 180 31.16 45.45 11.54
C ASN A 180 32.07 45.88 10.40
N GLU A 181 31.71 45.61 9.14
CA GLU A 181 32.47 46.07 7.97
C GLU A 181 32.64 47.60 7.99
N MET A 182 31.57 48.34 8.26
CA MET A 182 31.59 49.80 8.30
C MET A 182 32.45 50.36 9.46
N ILE A 183 32.45 49.68 10.62
CA ILE A 183 33.33 50.03 11.75
C ILE A 183 34.78 49.71 11.40
N ASN A 184 35.05 48.57 10.77
CA ASN A 184 36.40 48.16 10.39
C ASN A 184 36.99 49.14 9.35
N GLU A 185 36.20 49.55 8.35
CA GLU A 185 36.60 50.58 7.39
C GLU A 185 36.92 51.93 8.05
N LYS A 186 36.15 52.33 9.07
CA LYS A 186 36.44 53.54 9.86
C LYS A 186 37.73 53.40 10.66
N LEU A 187 37.99 52.21 11.20
CA LEU A 187 39.22 51.91 11.93
C LEU A 187 40.43 52.01 10.99
N ASP A 188 40.36 51.38 9.82
CA ASP A 188 41.41 51.43 8.79
C ASP A 188 41.67 52.86 8.30
N GLN A 189 40.62 53.67 8.13
CA GLN A 189 40.75 55.09 7.78
C GLN A 189 41.45 55.91 8.88
N LEU A 190 41.17 55.62 10.16
CA LEU A 190 41.83 56.27 11.29
C LEU A 190 43.30 55.84 11.38
N ASP A 191 43.60 54.55 11.24
CA ASP A 191 44.96 54.02 11.29
C ASP A 191 45.83 54.61 10.16
N GLY A 192 45.29 54.65 8.93
CA GLY A 192 45.93 55.33 7.80
C GLY A 192 46.10 56.85 7.98
N SER A 193 45.28 57.49 8.82
CA SER A 193 45.44 58.91 9.18
C SER A 193 46.56 59.14 10.19
N PHE A 194 46.94 58.15 11.01
CA PHE A 194 48.07 58.26 11.95
C PHE A 194 49.43 58.09 11.26
N ASP A 195 49.48 57.30 10.18
CA ASP A 195 50.70 57.08 9.39
C ASP A 195 51.04 58.22 8.41
N ASP A 196 50.12 59.17 8.16
CA ASP A 196 50.42 60.37 7.36
C ASP A 196 50.89 61.53 8.26
N PRO A 197 52.20 61.90 8.25
CA PRO A 197 52.75 62.99 9.05
C PRO A 197 52.18 64.37 8.68
N ASN A 198 51.44 64.49 7.57
CA ASN A 198 50.80 65.73 7.16
C ASN A 198 49.38 65.95 7.72
N THR A 199 48.78 64.97 8.39
CA THR A 199 47.44 65.12 8.98
C THR A 199 47.43 66.15 10.12
N VAL A 200 46.29 66.83 10.27
CA VAL A 200 46.10 67.89 11.27
C VAL A 200 46.35 67.37 12.70
N VAL A 201 46.08 66.09 12.94
CA VAL A 201 46.30 65.42 14.23
C VAL A 201 47.80 65.19 14.47
N ALA A 202 48.53 64.63 13.50
CA ALA A 202 49.98 64.45 13.60
C ALA A 202 50.72 65.80 13.78
N LYS A 203 50.30 66.85 13.05
CA LYS A 203 50.85 68.21 13.20
C LYS A 203 50.57 68.81 14.57
N LYS A 204 49.35 68.65 15.10
CA LYS A 204 48.99 69.12 16.45
C LYS A 204 49.76 68.35 17.54
N TYR A 205 49.94 67.04 17.36
CA TYR A 205 50.73 66.22 18.26
C TYR A 205 52.20 66.66 18.28
N PHE A 206 52.81 66.82 17.10
CA PHE A 206 54.19 67.30 16.97
C PHE A 206 54.35 68.72 17.57
N HIS A 207 53.40 69.61 17.33
CA HIS A 207 53.40 70.95 17.93
C HIS A 207 53.29 70.91 19.46
N ALA A 208 52.42 70.05 20.01
CA ALA A 208 52.28 69.87 21.45
C ALA A 208 53.55 69.26 22.08
N GLN A 209 54.20 68.32 21.39
CA GLN A 209 55.46 67.73 21.81
C GLN A 209 56.58 68.78 21.85
N LEU A 210 56.66 69.64 20.84
CA LEU A 210 57.62 70.75 20.80
C LEU A 210 57.38 71.78 21.91
N GLN A 211 56.12 72.11 22.20
CA GLN A 211 55.77 72.98 23.34
C GLN A 211 56.17 72.36 24.68
N LEU A 212 56.02 71.05 24.83
CA LEU A 212 56.47 70.32 26.03
C LEU A 212 57.98 70.38 26.21
N GLU A 213 58.77 70.21 25.15
CA GLU A 213 60.23 70.31 25.20
C GLU A 213 60.68 71.74 25.56
N GLN A 214 60.06 72.76 24.99
CA GLN A 214 60.36 74.16 25.33
C GLN A 214 60.03 74.47 26.79
N LEU A 215 58.88 74.02 27.29
CA LEU A 215 58.51 74.20 28.70
C LEU A 215 59.43 73.44 29.65
N GLN A 216 59.98 72.29 29.22
CA GLN A 216 61.00 71.57 29.97
C GLN A 216 62.32 72.36 29.98
N GLU A 217 62.82 72.82 28.84
CA GLU A 217 64.04 73.63 28.77
C GLU A 217 63.94 74.93 29.59
N GLU A 218 62.78 75.58 29.58
CA GLU A 218 62.52 76.76 30.42
C GLU A 218 62.43 76.42 31.92
N ASN A 219 61.99 75.20 32.29
CA ASN A 219 62.02 74.73 33.69
C ASN A 219 63.43 74.38 34.18
N PHE A 220 64.32 73.98 33.26
CA PHE A 220 65.70 73.57 33.57
C PHE A 220 66.73 74.71 33.43
N ARG A 221 66.31 75.95 33.11
CA ARG A 221 67.12 77.18 33.16
C ARG A 221 66.83 78.02 34.39
#